data_AF-A0A9D7E4Y0-F1
#
_entry.id   AF-A0A9D7E4Y0-F1
#
_cell.length_a   1.000
_cell.length_b   1.000
_cell.length_c   1.000
_cell.angle_alpha   90.00
_cell.angle_beta   90.00
_cell.angle_gamma   90.00
#
_symmetry.space_group_name_H-M   'P 1'
#
loop_
_entity.id
_entity.type
_entity.pdbx_description
1 polymer ?
#
loop_
_entity_poly.entity_id
_entity_poly.type
_entity_poly.pdbx_seq_one_letter_code
_entity_poly.pdbx_strand_id
1 'polypeptide(L)'
;MTDCSRHSGGLFHVRFDGRCCIALIAALCLSACASFWPRGNYARWVLDRPLPANEAQWREECTWIRDEIGRQHDFANQRATFAEGREAVMNRVALEEHLMVLESRAKAARCNE
;
A
#
# COMPACT_ATOMS: atom_id res chain seq x y z
N MET A 1 -30.79 -14.09 -24.25
CA MET A 1 -29.84 -14.36 -25.35
C MET A 1 -30.12 -13.34 -26.42
N THR A 2 -29.32 -12.27 -26.47
CA THR A 2 -29.35 -11.32 -27.57
C THR A 2 -27.92 -11.02 -27.93
N ASP A 3 -27.59 -11.48 -29.12
CA ASP A 3 -26.31 -11.51 -29.80
C ASP A 3 -25.71 -10.10 -29.91
N CYS A 4 -24.40 -9.97 -29.68
CA CYS A 4 -23.63 -8.79 -30.05
C CYS A 4 -22.66 -9.20 -31.15
N SER A 5 -23.20 -9.39 -32.35
CA SER A 5 -22.41 -9.55 -33.56
C SER A 5 -21.87 -8.20 -34.04
N ARG A 6 -20.56 -8.24 -34.25
CA ARG A 6 -19.62 -7.25 -34.77
C ARG A 6 -20.07 -6.62 -36.09
N HIS A 7 -19.86 -5.32 -36.26
CA HIS A 7 -19.53 -4.74 -37.56
C HIS A 7 -18.54 -3.58 -37.41
N SER A 8 -17.37 -3.77 -38.03
CA SER A 8 -16.31 -2.78 -38.19
C SER A 8 -16.72 -1.73 -39.23
N GLY A 9 -16.47 -0.45 -38.95
CA GLY A 9 -16.46 0.58 -39.98
C GLY A 9 -16.69 2.00 -39.47
N GLY A 10 -15.60 2.77 -39.37
CA GLY A 10 -15.58 4.22 -39.61
C GLY A 10 -16.20 5.15 -38.56
N LEU A 11 -15.40 6.13 -38.13
CA LEU A 11 -15.76 7.32 -37.35
C LEU A 11 -16.51 7.07 -36.03
N PHE A 12 -15.73 7.00 -34.95
CA PHE A 12 -16.24 7.01 -33.57
C PHE A 12 -16.84 8.38 -33.20
N HIS A 13 -18.08 8.64 -33.62
CA HIS A 13 -18.99 9.47 -32.84
C HIS A 13 -19.55 8.58 -31.73
N VAL A 14 -18.89 8.57 -30.57
CA VAL A 14 -19.35 7.78 -29.41
C VAL A 14 -20.57 8.48 -28.83
N ARG A 15 -21.76 8.00 -29.18
CA ARG A 15 -23.01 8.36 -28.52
C ARG A 15 -23.05 7.57 -27.21
N PHE A 16 -22.76 8.26 -26.10
CA PHE A 16 -22.75 7.66 -24.77
C PHE A 16 -24.18 7.53 -24.24
N ASP A 17 -24.77 6.34 -24.38
CA ASP A 17 -25.98 5.98 -23.64
C ASP A 17 -25.64 5.77 -22.17
N GLY A 18 -26.26 6.57 -21.30
CA GLY A 18 -25.92 6.82 -19.89
C GLY A 18 -25.97 5.64 -18.91
N ARG A 19 -26.00 4.40 -19.39
CA ARG A 19 -25.95 3.18 -18.57
C ARG A 19 -24.57 2.50 -18.58
N CYS A 20 -23.72 2.76 -19.57
CA CYS A 20 -22.32 2.25 -19.57
C CYS A 20 -21.35 3.13 -18.77
N CYS A 21 -21.70 4.39 -18.48
CA CYS A 21 -20.81 5.32 -17.79
C CYS A 21 -20.56 4.94 -16.32
N ILE A 22 -21.53 4.30 -15.66
CA ILE A 22 -21.44 3.97 -14.23
C ILE A 22 -20.37 2.89 -13.97
N ALA A 23 -20.25 1.91 -14.87
CA ALA A 23 -19.29 0.82 -14.74
C ALA A 23 -17.84 1.30 -14.93
N LEU A 24 -17.60 2.26 -15.84
CA LEU A 24 -16.27 2.82 -16.07
C LEU A 24 -15.79 3.70 -14.90
N ILE A 25 -16.70 4.43 -14.25
CA ILE A 25 -16.37 5.26 -13.08
C ILE A 25 -16.02 4.38 -11.87
N ALA A 26 -16.77 3.30 -11.64
CA ALA A 26 -16.49 2.37 -10.54
C ALA A 26 -15.12 1.68 -10.69
N ALA A 27 -14.73 1.32 -11.92
CA ALA A 27 -13.42 0.73 -12.21
C ALA A 27 -12.25 1.74 -12.03
N LEU A 28 -12.47 3.02 -12.35
CA LEU A 28 -11.50 4.09 -12.13
C LEU A 28 -11.34 4.44 -10.63
N CYS A 29 -12.39 4.31 -9.82
CA CYS A 29 -12.29 4.49 -8.37
C CYS A 29 -11.48 3.39 -7.69
N LEU A 30 -11.49 2.15 -8.21
CA LEU A 30 -10.77 1.02 -7.63
C LEU A 30 -9.27 1.01 -7.97
N SER A 31 -8.85 1.59 -9.11
CA SER A 31 -7.43 1.64 -9.49
C SER A 31 -6.65 2.76 -8.78
N ALA A 32 -7.33 3.76 -8.20
CA ALA A 32 -6.70 4.84 -7.44
C ALA A 32 -6.28 4.45 -6.01
N CYS A 33 -6.75 3.30 -5.48
CA CYS A 33 -6.33 2.79 -4.16
C CYS A 33 -5.06 1.92 -4.23
N ALA A 34 -4.47 1.71 -5.41
CA ALA A 34 -3.16 1.10 -5.53
C ALA A 34 -2.08 2.19 -5.36
N SER A 35 -1.99 2.75 -4.14
CA SER A 35 -0.90 3.65 -3.76
C SER A 35 0.43 2.89 -3.87
N PHE A 36 1.07 3.02 -5.02
CA PHE A 36 2.43 2.58 -5.26
C PHE A 36 3.34 3.50 -4.45
N TRP A 37 3.73 3.08 -3.24
CA TRP A 37 4.61 3.87 -2.39
C TRP A 37 5.99 4.00 -3.05
N PRO A 38 6.43 5.20 -3.46
CA PRO A 38 7.77 5.36 -4.00
C PRO A 38 8.80 5.05 -2.91
N ARG A 39 9.91 4.41 -3.28
CA ARG A 39 10.98 3.85 -2.42
C ARG A 39 11.70 4.82 -1.46
N GLY A 40 11.17 6.00 -1.19
CA GLY A 40 11.63 6.93 -0.14
C GLY A 40 10.48 7.48 0.73
N ASN A 41 9.25 6.98 0.56
CA ASN A 41 8.06 7.53 1.20
C ASN A 41 7.63 6.73 2.45
N TYR A 42 8.15 5.53 2.67
CA TYR A 42 7.70 4.70 3.79
C TYR A 42 8.05 5.31 5.15
N ALA A 43 9.33 5.64 5.35
CA ALA A 43 9.81 6.25 6.59
C ALA A 43 9.03 7.54 6.91
N ARG A 44 8.89 8.42 5.91
CA ARG A 44 8.14 9.65 6.05
C ARG A 44 6.67 9.39 6.36
N TRP A 45 6.03 8.48 5.65
CA TRP A 45 4.63 8.14 5.88
C TRP A 45 4.39 7.62 7.30
N VAL A 46 5.26 6.75 7.83
CA VAL A 46 5.16 6.27 9.21
C VAL A 46 5.27 7.42 10.21
N LEU A 47 6.20 8.34 9.99
CA LEU A 47 6.44 9.48 10.90
C LEU A 47 5.34 10.54 10.82
N ASP A 48 4.74 10.76 9.64
CA ASP A 48 3.69 11.75 9.40
C ASP A 48 2.31 11.30 9.94
N ARG A 49 2.17 10.05 10.41
CA ARG A 49 0.92 9.58 11.03
C ARG A 49 0.59 10.41 12.29
N PRO A 50 -0.68 10.78 12.52
CA PRO A 50 -1.07 11.51 13.73
C PRO A 50 -0.84 10.66 14.98
N LEU A 51 -0.35 11.26 16.07
CA LEU A 51 -0.24 10.56 17.35
C LEU A 51 -1.64 10.24 17.91
N PRO A 52 -1.80 9.12 18.64
CA PRO A 52 -3.09 8.76 19.20
C PRO A 52 -3.54 9.80 20.26
N ALA A 53 -4.78 10.25 20.16
CA ALA A 53 -5.34 11.25 21.06
C ALA A 53 -6.05 10.64 22.29
N ASN A 54 -6.36 9.35 22.24
CA ASN A 54 -7.07 8.63 23.29
C ASN A 54 -6.62 7.15 23.37
N GLU A 55 -7.06 6.46 24.41
CA GLU A 55 -6.64 5.08 24.70
C GLU A 55 -7.03 4.07 23.60
N ALA A 56 -8.20 4.22 22.98
CA ALA A 56 -8.63 3.33 21.90
C ALA A 56 -7.71 3.48 20.67
N GLN A 57 -7.43 4.72 20.26
CA GLN A 57 -6.48 5.00 19.18
C GLN A 57 -5.06 4.56 19.52
N TRP A 58 -4.66 4.68 20.79
CA TRP A 58 -3.36 4.20 21.26
C TRP A 58 -3.23 2.69 21.09
N ARG A 59 -4.24 1.90 21.53
CA ARG A 59 -4.25 0.44 21.34
C ARG A 59 -4.20 0.07 19.87
N GLU A 60 -4.95 0.75 19.02
CA GLU A 60 -4.95 0.53 17.57
C GLU A 60 -3.59 0.83 16.95
N GLU A 61 -2.97 1.96 17.30
CA GLU A 61 -1.66 2.34 16.76
C GLU A 61 -0.57 1.35 17.21
N CYS A 62 -0.56 0.92 18.48
CA CYS A 62 0.41 -0.06 18.96
C CYS A 62 0.22 -1.44 18.34
N THR A 63 -1.02 -1.83 18.07
CA THR A 63 -1.32 -3.07 17.32
C THR A 63 -0.82 -2.94 15.88
N TRP A 64 -1.14 -1.84 15.20
CA TRP A 64 -0.70 -1.57 13.85
C TRP A 64 0.84 -1.59 13.73
N ILE A 65 1.56 -0.96 14.65
CA ILE A 65 3.04 -0.96 14.65
C ILE A 65 3.58 -2.39 14.76
N ARG A 66 3.03 -3.21 15.67
CA ARG A 66 3.45 -4.60 15.85
C ARG A 66 3.22 -5.43 14.60
N ASP A 67 2.04 -5.30 14.00
CA ASP A 67 1.67 -6.01 12.78
C ASP A 67 2.52 -5.57 11.59
N GLU A 68 2.83 -4.28 11.51
CA GLU A 68 3.69 -3.72 10.48
C GLU A 68 5.14 -4.22 10.61
N ILE A 69 5.70 -4.30 11.82
CA ILE A 69 7.01 -4.93 12.07
C ILE A 69 7.00 -6.38 11.57
N GLY A 70 5.97 -7.16 11.93
CA GLY A 70 5.80 -8.52 11.44
C GLY A 70 5.80 -8.60 9.91
N ARG A 71 5.04 -7.71 9.26
CA ARG A 71 4.98 -7.63 7.79
C ARG A 71 6.34 -7.29 7.16
N GLN A 72 7.12 -6.39 7.77
CA GLN A 72 8.47 -6.07 7.27
C GLN A 72 9.39 -7.30 7.32
N HIS A 73 9.32 -8.08 8.40
CA HIS A 73 10.04 -9.36 8.49
C HIS A 73 9.57 -10.37 7.45
N ASP A 74 8.26 -10.52 7.24
CA ASP A 74 7.72 -11.44 6.23
C ASP A 74 8.17 -11.05 4.82
N PHE A 75 8.14 -9.75 4.48
CA PHE A 75 8.65 -9.28 3.20
C PHE A 75 10.15 -9.53 3.05
N ALA A 76 10.93 -9.33 4.11
CA ALA A 76 12.36 -9.62 4.08
C ALA A 76 12.63 -11.11 3.88
N ASN A 77 11.91 -11.99 4.57
CA ASN A 77 12.02 -13.44 4.42
C ASN A 77 11.67 -13.88 2.99
N GLN A 78 10.58 -13.35 2.43
CA GLN A 78 10.20 -13.63 1.04
C GLN A 78 11.26 -13.15 0.04
N ARG A 79 11.83 -11.95 0.24
CA ARG A 79 12.89 -11.45 -0.63
C ARG A 79 14.20 -12.22 -0.48
N ALA A 80 14.53 -12.65 0.73
CA ALA A 80 15.72 -13.45 1.01
C ALA A 80 15.69 -14.82 0.30
N THR A 81 14.50 -15.37 0.01
CA THR A 81 14.37 -16.61 -0.78
C THR A 81 14.92 -16.48 -2.21
N PHE A 82 14.89 -15.27 -2.79
CA PHE A 82 15.24 -15.07 -4.21
C PHE A 82 16.40 -14.09 -4.43
N ALA A 83 16.84 -13.37 -3.39
CA ALA A 83 17.87 -12.35 -3.51
C ALA A 83 19.27 -12.91 -3.25
N GLU A 84 20.22 -12.57 -4.12
CA GLU A 84 21.62 -12.97 -4.00
C GLU A 84 22.57 -11.76 -4.04
N GLY A 85 23.77 -11.94 -3.51
CA GLY A 85 24.86 -10.96 -3.59
C GLY A 85 24.46 -9.56 -3.11
N ARG A 86 24.66 -8.56 -3.96
CA ARG A 86 24.38 -7.14 -3.65
C ARG A 86 22.90 -6.88 -3.34
N GLU A 87 21.98 -7.60 -3.99
CA GLU A 87 20.55 -7.41 -3.77
C GLU A 87 20.15 -7.84 -2.34
N ALA A 88 20.68 -8.96 -1.86
CA ALA A 88 20.44 -9.43 -0.51
C ALA A 88 20.90 -8.40 0.54
N VAL A 89 22.07 -7.78 0.32
CA VAL A 89 22.59 -6.72 1.20
C VAL A 89 21.67 -5.50 1.19
N MET A 90 21.24 -5.03 0.02
CA MET A 90 20.36 -3.87 -0.07
C MET A 90 18.97 -4.14 0.55
N ASN A 91 18.43 -5.34 0.39
CA ASN A 91 17.17 -5.74 1.02
C ASN A 91 17.27 -5.72 2.54
N ARG A 92 18.40 -6.16 3.09
CA ARG A 92 18.65 -6.10 4.53
C ARG A 92 18.76 -4.67 5.05
N VAL A 93 19.53 -3.81 4.36
CA VAL A 93 19.66 -2.40 4.75
C VAL A 93 18.29 -1.71 4.74
N ALA A 94 17.47 -1.93 3.69
CA ALA A 94 16.14 -1.36 3.62
C ALA A 94 15.20 -1.87 4.73
N LEU A 95 15.30 -3.15 5.11
CA LEU A 95 14.57 -3.69 6.25
C LEU A 95 14.98 -2.97 7.55
N GLU A 96 16.28 -2.86 7.81
CA GLU A 96 16.82 -2.24 9.01
C GLU A 96 16.34 -0.78 9.14
N GLU A 97 16.37 -0.01 8.04
CA GLU A 97 15.84 1.35 8.01
C GLU A 97 14.35 1.40 8.36
N HIS A 98 13.53 0.51 7.79
CA HIS A 98 12.09 0.47 8.07
C HIS A 98 11.80 0.11 9.54
N LEU A 99 12.54 -0.86 10.09
CA LEU A 99 12.38 -1.29 11.48
C LEU A 99 12.75 -0.16 12.45
N MET A 100 13.84 0.58 12.21
CA MET A 100 14.23 1.70 13.07
C MET A 100 13.16 2.81 13.10
N VAL A 101 12.52 3.09 11.97
CA VAL A 101 11.43 4.08 11.90
C VAL A 101 10.21 3.61 12.69
N LEU A 102 9.83 2.33 12.56
CA LEU A 102 8.74 1.74 13.33
C LEU A 102 9.02 1.73 14.83
N GLU A 103 10.26 1.43 15.24
CA GLU A 103 10.69 1.50 16.64
C GLU A 103 10.64 2.93 17.18
N SER A 104 11.09 3.91 16.40
CA SER A 104 10.99 5.33 16.75
C SER A 104 9.54 5.73 16.94
N ARG A 105 8.64 5.27 16.06
CA ARG A 105 7.20 5.51 16.18
C ARG A 105 6.58 4.83 17.40
N ALA A 106 6.98 3.59 17.70
CA ALA A 106 6.55 2.86 18.90
C ALA A 106 6.91 3.62 20.19
N LYS A 107 8.11 4.19 20.24
CA LYS A 107 8.56 5.03 21.35
C LYS A 107 7.73 6.31 21.45
N ALA A 108 7.51 7.00 20.33
CA ALA A 108 6.70 8.23 20.31
C ALA A 108 5.23 7.98 20.74
N ALA A 109 4.67 6.84 20.35
CA ALA A 109 3.32 6.41 20.72
C ALA A 109 3.25 5.71 22.10
N ARG A 110 4.38 5.52 22.80
CA ARG A 110 4.47 4.84 24.11
C ARG A 110 3.87 3.42 24.10
N CYS A 111 4.21 2.62 23.10
CA CYS A 111 3.72 1.24 22.98
C CYS A 111 4.46 0.22 23.87
N ASN A 112 5.49 0.66 24.60
CA ASN A 112 6.33 -0.17 25.47
C ASN A 112 6.13 0.13 26.97
N GLU A 113 5.09 0.91 27.31
CA GLU A 113 4.64 1.18 28.69
C GLU A 113 3.52 0.20 29.06
#